data_AF-A0A9R0JJK5-F1
#
_entry.id   AF-A0A9R0JJK5-F1
#
_cell.length_a   1.000
_cell.length_b   1.000
_cell.length_c   1.000
_cell.angle_alpha   90.00
_cell.angle_beta   90.00
_cell.angle_gamma   90.00
#
_symmetry.space_group_name_H-M   'P 1'
#
loop_
_entity.id
_entity.type
_entity.pdbx_description
1 polymer ?
#
loop_
_entity_poly.entity_id
_entity_poly.type
_entity_poly.pdbx_seq_one_letter_code
_entity_poly.pdbx_strand_id
1 'polypeptide(L)'
;MRKIWAGREVVLNNGGFDQFQYAGKYSIQKMYKQLRLSSNTVQWKRITYNSKATPKPTFVTWLALLNRLATKDRLTKWNLNVDKQCVLCQEKDETVHHLFFECSYSSSIWKVVLQRIGAGVSRNTWEEEVMWAAKKSRGTRPKDKV
;
A
#
# COMPACT_ATOMS: atom_id res chain seq x y z
N MET A 1 17.03 -9.47 14.80
CA MET A 1 17.90 -10.67 14.75
C MET A 1 17.61 -11.56 13.53
N ARG A 2 16.53 -12.34 13.43
CA ARG A 2 16.28 -13.33 12.33
C ARG A 2 16.62 -12.90 10.90
N LYS A 3 16.29 -11.67 10.50
CA LYS A 3 16.56 -11.16 9.13
C LYS A 3 18.05 -10.92 8.82
N ILE A 4 18.86 -10.64 9.85
CA ILE A 4 20.32 -10.43 9.71
C ILE A 4 21.01 -11.77 9.46
N TRP A 5 20.59 -12.82 10.20
CA TRP A 5 21.13 -14.18 10.05
C TRP A 5 20.79 -14.78 8.68
N ALA A 6 19.55 -14.60 8.21
CA ALA A 6 19.15 -15.02 6.86
C ALA A 6 19.98 -14.34 5.76
N GLY A 7 20.31 -13.05 5.92
CA GLY A 7 21.17 -12.34 4.98
C GLY A 7 22.61 -12.89 4.95
N ARG A 8 23.14 -13.27 6.11
CA ARG A 8 24.47 -13.88 6.24
C ARG A 8 24.54 -15.25 5.55
N GLU A 9 23.54 -16.10 5.74
CA GLU A 9 23.47 -17.41 5.08
C GLU A 9 23.41 -17.28 3.56
N VAL A 10 22.64 -16.33 3.01
CA VAL A 10 22.57 -16.07 1.56
C VAL A 10 23.93 -15.66 1.00
N VAL A 11 24.71 -14.87 1.75
CA VAL A 11 26.06 -14.48 1.31
C VAL A 11 27.02 -15.67 1.36
N LEU A 12 26.97 -16.47 2.42
CA LEU A 12 27.83 -17.65 2.58
C LEU A 12 27.53 -18.73 1.53
N ASN A 13 26.25 -19.03 1.28
CA ASN A 13 25.81 -20.04 0.32
C ASN A 13 26.18 -19.72 -1.13
N ASN A 14 26.37 -18.44 -1.45
CA ASN A 14 26.72 -18.02 -2.80
C ASN A 14 28.24 -17.73 -2.97
N GLY A 15 29.10 -18.21 -2.06
CA GLY A 15 30.56 -18.11 -2.19
C GLY A 15 31.17 -16.85 -1.58
N GLY A 16 30.54 -16.24 -0.58
CA GLY A 16 31.11 -15.12 0.17
C GLY A 16 30.92 -13.75 -0.50
N PHE A 17 31.68 -12.74 -0.07
CA PHE A 17 31.51 -11.36 -0.57
C PHE A 17 32.18 -11.13 -1.94
N ASP A 18 33.11 -11.99 -2.34
CA ASP A 18 33.90 -11.86 -3.57
C ASP A 18 33.04 -11.98 -4.83
N GLN A 19 31.96 -12.78 -4.77
CA GLN A 19 30.99 -12.89 -5.86
C GLN A 19 30.32 -11.55 -6.23
N PHE A 20 30.32 -10.58 -5.31
CA PHE A 20 29.69 -9.28 -5.51
C PHE A 20 30.67 -8.26 -6.11
N GLN A 21 31.89 -8.68 -6.43
CA GLN A 21 32.88 -7.85 -7.10
C GLN A 21 32.68 -7.86 -8.62
N TYR A 22 32.92 -6.72 -9.26
CA TYR A 22 32.99 -6.56 -10.70
C TYR A 22 34.12 -5.60 -11.04
N ALA A 23 35.05 -6.02 -11.90
CA ALA A 23 36.25 -5.25 -12.27
C ALA A 23 37.02 -4.71 -11.05
N GLY A 24 37.23 -5.56 -10.03
CA GLY A 24 37.94 -5.18 -8.81
C GLY A 24 37.16 -4.30 -7.83
N LYS A 25 35.92 -3.90 -8.15
CA LYS A 25 35.09 -3.04 -7.29
C LYS A 25 33.88 -3.78 -6.74
N TYR A 26 33.56 -3.56 -5.48
CA TYR A 26 32.38 -4.14 -4.83
C TYR A 26 31.09 -3.52 -5.37
N SER A 27 30.13 -4.35 -5.77
CA SER A 27 28.82 -3.92 -6.26
C SER A 27 27.73 -4.14 -5.21
N ILE A 28 27.37 -3.06 -4.51
CA ILE A 28 26.23 -3.04 -3.57
C ILE A 28 24.94 -3.44 -4.29
N GLN A 29 24.77 -3.02 -5.55
CA GLN A 29 23.59 -3.35 -6.34
C GLN A 29 23.44 -4.87 -6.55
N LYS A 30 24.54 -5.59 -6.84
CA LYS A 30 24.54 -7.04 -7.05
C LYS A 30 24.22 -7.78 -5.75
N MET A 31 24.84 -7.38 -4.64
CA MET A 31 24.55 -7.91 -3.31
C MET A 31 23.08 -7.67 -2.92
N TYR A 32 22.59 -6.44 -3.09
CA TYR A 32 21.21 -6.09 -2.74
C TYR A 32 20.18 -6.91 -3.54
N LYS A 33 20.43 -7.17 -4.83
CA LYS A 33 19.55 -8.03 -5.64
C LYS A 33 19.45 -9.46 -5.12
N GLN A 34 20.54 -10.01 -4.58
CA GLN A 34 20.58 -11.36 -4.01
C GLN A 34 19.96 -11.42 -2.60
N LEU A 35 20.21 -10.40 -1.78
CA LEU A 35 19.62 -10.29 -0.44
C LEU A 35 18.12 -9.98 -0.47
N ARG A 36 17.66 -9.29 -1.52
CA ARG A 36 16.26 -8.98 -1.70
C ARG A 36 15.52 -10.25 -2.05
N LEU A 37 14.70 -10.72 -1.11
CA LEU A 37 13.73 -11.78 -1.36
C LEU A 37 12.91 -11.44 -2.62
N SER A 38 12.87 -12.38 -3.56
CA SER A 38 11.99 -12.28 -4.72
C SER A 38 10.56 -12.14 -4.20
N SER A 39 9.90 -11.06 -4.61
CA SER A 39 8.55 -10.76 -4.19
C SER A 39 7.74 -10.40 -5.42
N ASN A 40 6.53 -10.93 -5.49
CA ASN A 40 5.63 -10.70 -6.60
C ASN A 40 5.35 -9.21 -6.75
N THR A 41 5.38 -8.72 -7.98
CA THR A 41 4.94 -7.35 -8.28
C THR A 41 3.44 -7.24 -8.05
N VAL A 42 3.05 -6.38 -7.12
CA VAL A 42 1.65 -6.06 -6.85
C VAL A 42 1.07 -5.13 -7.92
N GLN A 43 -0.17 -5.40 -8.35
CA GLN A 43 -0.84 -4.63 -9.40
C GLN A 43 -1.04 -3.16 -9.01
N TRP A 44 -1.25 -2.90 -7.71
CA TRP A 44 -1.47 -1.57 -7.16
C TRP A 44 -0.18 -0.77 -6.92
N LYS A 45 1.02 -1.29 -7.26
CA LYS A 45 2.31 -0.61 -7.01
C LYS A 45 2.30 0.84 -7.52
N ARG A 46 1.74 1.07 -8.70
CA ARG A 46 1.72 2.39 -9.36
C ARG A 46 0.75 3.39 -8.73
N ILE A 47 -0.18 2.95 -7.87
CA ILE A 47 -1.07 3.86 -7.13
C ILE A 47 -0.24 4.70 -6.13
N THR A 48 0.77 4.09 -5.52
CA THR A 48 1.61 4.73 -4.49
C THR A 48 2.96 5.18 -5.04
N TYR A 49 3.56 4.38 -5.92
CA TYR A 49 4.85 4.68 -6.54
C TYR A 49 4.69 5.72 -7.66
N ASN A 50 5.41 6.85 -7.57
CA ASN A 50 5.31 8.00 -8.47
C ASN A 50 3.94 8.72 -8.46
N SER A 51 3.21 8.66 -7.35
CA SER A 51 2.02 9.49 -7.16
C SER A 51 2.40 10.97 -7.11
N LYS A 52 1.59 11.83 -7.73
CA LYS A 52 1.70 13.30 -7.62
C LYS A 52 1.08 13.85 -6.33
N ALA A 53 0.46 13.00 -5.52
CA ALA A 53 -0.12 13.38 -4.25
C ALA A 53 0.97 13.68 -3.21
N THR A 54 0.61 14.48 -2.20
CA THR A 54 1.51 14.77 -1.07
C THR A 54 1.83 13.49 -0.28
N PRO A 55 2.93 13.46 0.50
CA PRO A 55 3.36 12.25 1.19
C PRO A 55 2.32 11.65 2.14
N LYS A 56 1.56 12.49 2.84
CA LYS A 56 0.55 12.06 3.84
C LYS A 56 -0.56 11.18 3.23
N PRO A 57 -1.33 11.63 2.22
CA PRO A 57 -2.35 10.79 1.59
C PRO A 57 -1.74 9.56 0.90
N THR A 58 -0.58 9.68 0.25
CA THR A 58 0.11 8.52 -0.34
C THR A 58 0.44 7.45 0.70
N PHE A 59 0.89 7.86 1.89
CA PHE A 59 1.18 6.94 3.00
C PHE A 59 -0.08 6.26 3.52
N VAL A 60 -1.18 7.01 3.71
CA VAL A 60 -2.47 6.44 4.14
C VAL A 60 -3.01 5.45 3.11
N THR A 61 -2.98 5.80 1.82
CA THR A 61 -3.36 4.88 0.73
C THR A 61 -2.50 3.63 0.71
N TRP A 62 -1.19 3.75 0.92
CA TRP A 62 -0.29 2.60 1.01
C TRP A 62 -0.65 1.67 2.17
N LEU A 63 -0.99 2.22 3.33
CA LEU A 63 -1.49 1.41 4.46
C LEU A 63 -2.82 0.75 4.14
N ALA A 64 -3.75 1.45 3.48
CA ALA A 64 -5.04 0.89 3.05
C ALA A 64 -4.85 -0.30 2.10
N LEU A 65 -3.98 -0.17 1.09
CA LEU A 65 -3.66 -1.23 0.13
C LEU A 65 -3.05 -2.48 0.76
N LEU A 66 -2.36 -2.32 1.90
CA LEU A 66 -1.80 -3.42 2.67
C LEU A 66 -2.78 -4.00 3.71
N ASN A 67 -4.00 -3.47 3.79
CA ASN A 67 -4.95 -3.73 4.87
C ASN A 67 -4.32 -3.49 6.27
N ARG A 68 -3.58 -2.37 6.38
CA ARG A 68 -2.80 -1.97 7.56
C ARG A 68 -3.23 -0.62 8.13
N LEU A 69 -4.45 -0.17 7.85
CA LEU A 69 -5.03 0.94 8.60
C LEU A 69 -5.27 0.51 10.05
N ALA A 70 -5.26 1.47 10.97
CA ALA A 70 -5.49 1.22 12.40
C ALA A 70 -7.00 1.22 12.70
N THR A 71 -7.75 0.39 11.99
CA THR A 71 -9.18 0.18 12.22
C THR A 71 -9.41 -0.62 13.49
N LYS A 72 -10.58 -0.45 14.12
CA LYS A 72 -10.87 -1.15 15.38
C LYS A 72 -10.84 -2.67 15.24
N ASP A 73 -11.28 -3.23 14.10
CA ASP A 73 -11.14 -4.69 13.85
C ASP A 73 -9.70 -5.18 13.96
N ARG A 74 -8.73 -4.35 13.55
CA ARG A 74 -7.31 -4.69 13.59
C ARG A 74 -6.70 -4.44 14.96
N LEU A 75 -7.14 -3.41 15.67
CA LEU A 75 -6.76 -3.19 17.07
C LEU A 75 -7.19 -4.35 17.95
N THR A 76 -8.39 -4.91 17.75
CA THR A 76 -8.82 -6.11 18.48
C THR A 76 -7.94 -7.33 18.20
N LYS A 77 -7.42 -7.49 16.97
CA LYS A 77 -6.46 -8.55 16.63
C LYS A 77 -5.11 -8.40 17.34
N TRP A 78 -4.84 -7.24 17.93
CA TRP A 78 -3.67 -7.00 18.79
C TRP A 78 -3.97 -7.21 20.27
N ASN A 79 -5.11 -7.83 20.61
CA ASN A 79 -5.57 -8.05 21.98
C ASN A 79 -5.81 -6.75 22.76
N LEU A 80 -6.11 -5.65 22.07
CA LEU A 80 -6.56 -4.42 22.71
C LEU A 80 -8.06 -4.52 23.00
N ASN A 81 -8.45 -4.16 24.24
CA ASN A 81 -9.85 -4.09 24.64
C ASN A 81 -10.47 -2.79 24.11
N VAL A 82 -10.93 -2.81 22.87
CA VAL A 82 -11.58 -1.68 22.19
C VAL A 82 -12.97 -2.09 21.71
N ASP A 83 -13.94 -1.20 21.87
CA ASP A 83 -15.27 -1.37 21.27
C ASP A 83 -15.15 -1.32 19.75
N LYS A 84 -15.55 -2.38 19.07
CA LYS A 84 -15.42 -2.55 17.62
C LYS A 84 -16.35 -1.66 16.81
N GLN A 85 -17.38 -1.07 17.42
CA GLN A 85 -18.37 -0.28 16.72
C GLN A 85 -17.73 0.94 16.02
N CYS A 86 -18.15 1.23 14.79
CA CYS A 86 -17.71 2.38 14.02
C CYS A 86 -18.04 3.69 14.74
N VAL A 87 -17.03 4.53 15.01
CA VAL A 87 -17.23 5.80 15.72
C VAL A 87 -18.05 6.82 14.92
N LEU A 88 -18.09 6.66 13.59
CA LEU A 88 -18.72 7.62 12.68
C LEU A 88 -20.23 7.41 12.56
N CYS A 89 -20.68 6.17 12.36
CA CYS A 89 -22.11 5.87 12.22
C CYS A 89 -22.73 5.15 13.42
N GLN A 90 -21.92 4.53 14.30
CA GLN A 90 -22.39 3.78 15.47
C GLN A 90 -23.38 2.64 15.15
N GLU A 91 -23.39 2.13 13.92
CA GLU A 91 -24.34 1.10 13.47
C GLU A 91 -23.70 -0.28 13.25
N LYS A 92 -22.43 -0.32 12.82
CA LYS A 92 -21.70 -1.54 12.43
C LYS A 92 -20.26 -1.52 12.95
N ASP A 93 -19.59 -2.67 12.93
CA ASP A 93 -18.17 -2.78 13.26
C ASP A 93 -17.26 -1.99 12.29
N GLU A 94 -16.24 -1.34 12.85
CA GLU A 94 -15.27 -0.56 12.10
C GLU A 94 -14.27 -1.46 11.37
N THR A 95 -14.49 -1.60 10.07
CA THR A 95 -13.55 -2.22 9.12
C THR A 95 -13.17 -1.22 8.04
N VAL A 96 -12.09 -1.50 7.30
CA VAL A 96 -11.70 -0.69 6.13
C VAL A 96 -12.84 -0.62 5.12
N HIS A 97 -13.46 -1.76 4.80
CA HIS A 97 -14.60 -1.83 3.88
C HIS A 97 -15.78 -0.99 4.38
N HIS A 98 -16.13 -1.12 5.65
CA HIS A 98 -17.19 -0.33 6.24
C HIS A 98 -16.89 1.18 6.18
N LEU A 99 -15.71 1.61 6.66
CA LEU A 99 -15.31 3.02 6.71
C LEU A 99 -15.36 3.72 5.35
N PHE A 100 -14.98 3.05 4.27
CA PHE A 100 -14.92 3.67 2.94
C PHE A 100 -16.20 3.49 2.11
N PHE A 101 -16.92 2.37 2.23
CA PHE A 101 -17.98 2.01 1.28
C PHE A 101 -19.36 1.81 1.88
N GLU A 102 -19.48 1.37 3.14
CA GLU A 102 -20.78 1.08 3.75
C GLU A 102 -21.23 2.13 4.77
N CYS A 103 -20.30 2.85 5.38
CA CYS A 103 -20.60 3.80 6.45
C CYS A 103 -21.47 4.94 5.91
N SER A 104 -22.65 5.12 6.52
CA SER A 104 -23.63 6.16 6.16
C SER A 104 -23.01 7.56 6.25
N TYR A 105 -22.25 7.82 7.31
CA TYR A 105 -21.50 9.05 7.50
C TYR A 105 -20.48 9.29 6.38
N SER A 106 -19.57 8.34 6.13
CA SER A 106 -18.57 8.46 5.05
C SER A 106 -19.22 8.63 3.67
N SER A 107 -20.32 7.92 3.41
CA SER A 107 -21.07 8.03 2.15
C SER A 107 -21.60 9.45 1.93
N SER A 108 -22.09 10.11 2.98
CA SER A 108 -22.54 11.51 2.89
C SER A 108 -21.40 12.46 2.50
N ILE A 109 -20.21 12.28 3.08
CA ILE A 109 -19.03 13.09 2.78
C ILE A 109 -18.58 12.86 1.33
N TRP A 110 -18.49 11.61 0.92
CA TRP A 110 -18.07 11.27 -0.45
C TRP A 110 -19.01 11.87 -1.50
N LYS A 111 -20.33 11.86 -1.27
CA LYS A 111 -21.28 12.52 -2.17
C LYS A 111 -20.95 13.99 -2.37
N VAL A 112 -20.69 14.73 -1.28
CA VAL A 112 -20.36 16.16 -1.35
C VAL A 112 -19.02 16.39 -2.05
N VAL A 113 -18.00 15.61 -1.73
CA VAL A 113 -16.67 15.73 -2.34
C VAL A 113 -16.72 15.43 -3.84
N LEU A 114 -17.36 14.33 -4.23
CA LEU A 114 -17.48 13.88 -5.61
C LEU A 114 -18.28 14.88 -6.46
N GLN A 115 -19.38 15.41 -5.91
CA GLN A 115 -20.16 16.48 -6.55
C GLN A 115 -19.29 17.72 -6.81
N ARG A 116 -18.46 18.14 -5.85
CA ARG A 116 -17.59 19.31 -6.00
C ARG A 116 -16.51 19.13 -7.06
N ILE A 117 -16.03 17.91 -7.29
CA ILE A 117 -15.01 17.63 -8.31
C ILE A 117 -15.61 17.15 -9.65
N GLY A 118 -16.94 17.13 -9.78
CA GLY A 118 -17.62 16.68 -10.99
C GLY A 118 -17.42 15.19 -11.30
N ALA A 119 -17.18 14.37 -10.27
CA ALA A 119 -17.01 12.92 -10.41
C ALA A 119 -18.31 12.20 -10.03
N GLY A 120 -18.63 11.11 -10.74
CA GLY A 120 -19.75 10.24 -10.39
C GLY A 120 -19.50 9.45 -9.10
N VAL A 121 -20.56 9.14 -8.37
CA VAL A 121 -20.49 8.25 -7.20
C VAL A 121 -20.40 6.80 -7.70
N SER A 122 -19.24 6.18 -7.52
CA SER A 122 -19.14 4.71 -7.57
C SER A 122 -19.31 4.14 -6.16
N ARG A 123 -20.24 3.20 -6.00
CA ARG A 123 -20.27 2.30 -4.84
C ARG A 123 -19.67 0.98 -5.28
N ASN A 124 -18.37 0.99 -5.50
CA ASN A 124 -17.63 -0.22 -5.80
C ASN A 124 -17.08 -0.80 -4.49
N THR A 125 -16.76 -2.08 -4.52
CA THR A 125 -15.95 -2.71 -3.47
C THR A 125 -14.54 -2.12 -3.43
N TRP A 126 -13.83 -2.27 -2.32
CA TRP A 126 -12.42 -1.89 -2.21
C TRP A 126 -11.57 -2.49 -3.34
N GLU A 127 -11.79 -3.76 -3.65
CA GLU A 127 -11.03 -4.50 -4.66
C GLU A 127 -11.23 -3.89 -6.06
N GLU A 128 -12.46 -3.54 -6.41
CA GLU A 128 -12.81 -2.88 -7.67
C GLU A 128 -12.22 -1.48 -7.77
N GLU A 129 -12.26 -0.68 -6.71
CA GLU A 129 -11.62 0.64 -6.67
C GLU A 129 -10.11 0.54 -6.84
N VAL A 130 -9.47 -0.43 -6.18
CA VAL A 130 -8.03 -0.67 -6.33
C VAL A 130 -7.68 -1.08 -7.76
N MET A 131 -8.48 -1.95 -8.39
CA MET A 131 -8.28 -2.33 -9.79
C MET A 131 -8.45 -1.15 -10.74
N TRP A 132 -9.49 -0.34 -10.56
CA TRP A 132 -9.73 0.86 -11.35
C TRP A 132 -8.59 1.88 -11.21
N ALA A 133 -8.17 2.16 -9.98
CA ALA A 133 -7.07 3.08 -9.68
C ALA A 133 -5.74 2.55 -10.24
N ALA A 134 -5.48 1.25 -10.12
CA ALA A 134 -4.31 0.61 -10.71
C ALA A 134 -4.31 0.75 -12.24
N LYS A 135 -5.45 0.53 -12.92
CA LYS A 135 -5.57 0.72 -14.37
C LYS A 135 -5.33 2.17 -14.77
N LYS A 136 -5.94 3.13 -14.07
CA LYS A 136 -5.81 4.57 -14.37
C LYS A 136 -4.39 5.10 -14.13
N SER A 137 -3.70 4.59 -13.11
CA SER A 137 -2.30 4.92 -12.82
C SER A 137 -1.31 4.48 -13.94
N ARG A 138 -1.69 3.50 -14.79
CA ARG A 138 -0.84 3.07 -15.92
C ARG A 138 -0.79 4.08 -17.07
N GLY A 139 -1.72 5.04 -17.12
CA GLY A 139 -1.99 5.88 -18.29
C GLY A 139 -1.17 7.16 -18.44
N THR A 140 -0.22 7.49 -17.57
CA THR A 140 0.57 8.73 -17.71
C THR A 140 1.96 8.46 -18.28
N ARG A 141 2.03 8.32 -19.62
CA ARG A 141 3.23 8.85 -20.30
C ARG A 141 3.27 10.36 -19.99
N PRO A 142 4.41 10.93 -19.59
CA PRO A 142 4.55 12.38 -19.63
C PRO A 142 4.21 12.80 -21.07
N LYS A 143 3.17 13.63 -21.27
CA LYS A 143 3.17 14.46 -22.48
C LYS A 143 4.34 15.41 -22.27
N ASP A 144 5.33 15.32 -23.14
CA ASP A 144 6.56 16.09 -23.11
C ASP A 144 6.25 17.54 -22.71
N LYS A 145 6.99 18.05 -21.72
CA LYS A 145 7.04 19.49 -21.49
C LYS A 145 8.17 20.02 -22.37
N VAL A 146 7.73 20.84 -23.33
CA VAL A 146 8.48 21.77 -24.19
C VAL A 146 9.79 22.25 -23.57
#